data_AF-A0AA40P8Y5-F1
#
_entry.id   AF-A0AA40P8Y5-F1
#
_cell.length_a   1.000
_cell.length_b   1.000
_cell.length_c   1.000
_cell.angle_alpha   90.00
_cell.angle_beta   90.00
_cell.angle_gamma   90.00
#
_symmetry.space_group_name_H-M   'P 1'
#
loop_
_entity.id
_entity.type
_entity.pdbx_description
1 polymer ?
#
loop_
_entity_poly.entity_id
_entity_poly.type
_entity_poly.pdbx_seq_one_letter_code
_entity_poly.pdbx_strand_id
1 'polypeptide(L)' 'MIMKEKIEDYTEEEFLDFLREFSPERNKLEGKEYGAYVDVLLQHFIKVTEHPAQSDVIFYPEEGQEDSP' A
#
# COMPACT_ATOMS: atom_id res chain seq x y z
N MET A 1 -0.10 0.51 12.33
CA MET A 1 -1.48 0.36 11.81
C MET A 1 -1.99 -1.06 12.06
N ILE A 2 -3.27 -1.35 11.79
CA ILE A 2 -3.82 -2.71 11.78
C ILE A 2 -4.13 -3.10 10.33
N MET A 3 -3.68 -4.28 9.90
CA MET A 3 -4.04 -4.86 8.60
C MET A 3 -5.34 -5.65 8.74
N LYS A 4 -6.40 -5.21 8.07
CA LYS A 4 -7.72 -5.86 8.10
C LYS A 4 -7.85 -6.81 6.92
N GLU A 5 -8.54 -7.92 7.12
CA GLU A 5 -8.56 -9.03 6.17
C GLU A 5 -9.38 -8.74 4.89
N LYS A 6 -10.28 -7.74 4.93
CA LYS A 6 -11.13 -7.36 3.80
C LYS A 6 -11.13 -5.85 3.61
N ILE A 7 -11.28 -5.40 2.36
CA ILE A 7 -11.36 -3.98 2.03
C ILE A 7 -12.58 -3.29 2.66
N GLU A 8 -13.71 -3.99 2.74
CA GLU A 8 -14.97 -3.50 3.35
C GLU A 8 -14.87 -3.27 4.87
N ASP A 9 -13.83 -3.79 5.52
CA ASP A 9 -13.56 -3.51 6.94
C ASP A 9 -12.78 -2.20 7.14
N TYR A 10 -12.21 -1.60 6.09
CA TYR A 10 -11.49 -0.33 6.15
C TYR A 10 -12.45 0.85 5.94
N THR A 11 -12.28 1.90 6.75
CA THR A 11 -12.67 3.24 6.32
C THR A 11 -11.65 3.75 5.30
N GLU A 12 -12.05 4.76 4.52
CA GLU A 12 -11.13 5.43 3.58
C GLU A 12 -9.90 5.97 4.30
N GLU A 13 -10.06 6.65 5.44
CA GLU A 13 -8.96 7.19 6.24
C GLU A 13 -7.97 6.11 6.69
N GLU A 14 -8.47 4.96 7.15
CA GLU A 14 -7.61 3.84 7.56
C GLU A 14 -6.86 3.23 6.36
N PHE A 15 -7.49 3.18 5.19
CA PHE A 15 -6.84 2.67 3.98
C PHE A 15 -5.79 3.65 3.45
N LEU A 16 -6.06 4.96 3.47
CA LEU A 16 -5.07 5.99 3.17
C LEU A 16 -3.88 5.94 4.13
N ASP A 17 -4.13 5.73 5.42
CA ASP A 17 -3.06 5.55 6.41
C ASP A 17 -2.22 4.30 6.15
N PHE A 18 -2.84 3.23 5.66
CA PHE A 18 -2.12 2.06 5.17
C PHE A 18 -1.27 2.38 3.93
N LEU A 19 -1.81 3.07 2.93
CA LEU A 19 -1.07 3.46 1.72
C LEU A 19 0.14 4.34 2.03
N ARG A 20 0.04 5.20 3.05
CA ARG A 20 1.17 6.02 3.49
C ARG A 20 2.37 5.19 3.96
N GLU A 21 2.17 3.98 4.49
CA GLU A 21 3.27 3.13 4.97
C GLU A 21 4.24 2.67 3.86
N PHE A 22 3.83 2.75 2.59
CA PHE A 22 4.73 2.56 1.46
C PHE A 22 5.78 3.65 1.36
N SER A 23 5.52 4.85 1.91
CA SER A 23 6.51 5.92 1.96
C SER A 23 7.62 5.57 2.98
N PRO A 24 8.90 5.65 2.59
CA PRO A 24 10.02 5.43 3.51
C PRO A 24 10.04 6.44 4.67
N GLU A 25 9.36 7.59 4.54
CA GLU A 25 9.28 8.59 5.62
C GLU A 25 8.46 8.12 6.84
N ARG A 26 7.59 7.09 6.66
CA ARG A 26 6.73 6.57 7.74
C ARG A 26 7.42 5.58 8.66
N ASN A 27 8.57 5.07 8.27
CA ASN A 27 9.33 4.13 9.07
C ASN A 27 10.83 4.49 9.05
N LYS A 28 11.62 3.81 9.88
CA LYS A 28 13.08 4.00 9.95
C LYS A 28 13.83 2.81 9.35
N LEU A 29 13.15 2.01 8.53
CA LEU A 29 13.72 0.82 7.91
C LEU A 29 14.49 1.24 6.67
N GLU A 30 15.58 0.53 6.40
CA GLU A 30 16.42 0.79 5.23
C GLU A 30 16.84 -0.53 4.57
N GLY A 31 17.24 -0.45 3.31
CA GLY A 31 17.78 -1.58 2.56
C GLY A 31 16.88 -2.82 2.58
N LYS A 32 17.42 -3.95 3.06
CA LYS A 32 16.71 -5.24 3.06
C LYS A 32 15.50 -5.28 3.98
N GLU A 33 15.56 -4.57 5.11
CA GLU A 33 14.46 -4.55 6.07
C GLU A 33 13.27 -3.77 5.52
N TYR A 34 13.54 -2.63 4.87
CA TYR A 34 12.51 -1.87 4.17
C TYR A 34 11.90 -2.68 3.01
N GLY A 35 12.73 -3.35 2.20
CA GLY A 35 12.24 -4.21 1.12
C GLY A 35 11.30 -5.31 1.62
N ALA A 36 11.70 -6.05 2.65
CA ALA A 36 10.86 -7.09 3.24
C ALA A 36 9.56 -6.54 3.86
N TYR A 37 9.60 -5.32 4.40
CA TYR A 37 8.42 -4.64 4.91
C TYR A 37 7.45 -4.27 3.77
N VAL A 38 7.95 -3.65 2.70
CA VAL A 38 7.18 -3.31 1.51
C VAL A 38 6.57 -4.56 0.87
N ASP A 39 7.30 -5.67 0.80
CA ASP A 39 6.78 -6.94 0.28
C ASP A 39 5.52 -7.40 1.05
N VAL A 40 5.52 -7.29 2.38
CA VAL A 40 4.36 -7.62 3.23
C VAL A 40 3.19 -6.68 2.93
N LEU A 41 3.45 -5.37 2.80
CA LEU A 41 2.42 -4.40 2.47
C LEU A 41 1.79 -4.69 1.09
N LEU A 42 2.60 -5.03 0.08
CA LEU A 42 2.12 -5.35 -1.27
C LEU A 42 1.26 -6.61 -1.30
N GLN A 43 1.70 -7.68 -0.65
CA GLN A 43 0.91 -8.92 -0.58
C GLN A 43 -0.45 -8.67 0.06
N HIS A 44 -0.50 -7.84 1.10
CA HIS A 44 -1.75 -7.44 1.72
C HIS A 44 -2.62 -6.59 0.80
N PHE A 45 -2.04 -5.55 0.18
CA PHE A 45 -2.75 -4.67 -0.75
C PHE A 45 -3.41 -5.45 -1.89
N ILE A 46 -2.67 -6.36 -2.54
CA ILE A 46 -3.19 -7.19 -3.64
C ILE A 46 -4.32 -8.08 -3.14
N LYS A 47 -4.16 -8.70 -1.96
CA LYS A 47 -5.17 -9.57 -1.37
C LYS A 47 -6.48 -8.85 -1.07
N VAL A 48 -6.41 -7.64 -0.49
CA VAL A 48 -7.64 -6.95 -0.03
C VAL A 48 -8.32 -6.15 -1.13
N THR A 49 -7.56 -5.56 -2.06
CA THR A 49 -8.15 -4.74 -3.13
C THR A 49 -8.68 -5.58 -4.28
N GLU A 50 -8.11 -6.76 -4.50
CA GLU A 50 -8.42 -7.62 -5.65
C GLU A 50 -8.32 -6.87 -7.00
N HIS A 51 -7.56 -5.77 -7.03
CA HIS A 51 -7.48 -4.89 -8.18
C HIS A 51 -6.79 -5.62 -9.34
N PRO A 52 -7.33 -5.58 -10.57
CA PRO A 52 -6.78 -6.34 -11.70
C PRO A 52 -5.35 -5.92 -12.05
N ALA A 53 -5.00 -4.64 -11.84
CA ALA A 53 -3.65 -4.13 -12.03
C ALA A 53 -2.72 -4.35 -10.81
N GLN A 54 -3.18 -5.06 -9.77
CA GLN A 54 -2.37 -5.42 -8.60
C GLN A 54 -1.66 -4.19 -8.00
N SER A 55 -0.36 -4.29 -7.71
CA SER A 55 0.46 -3.20 -7.19
C SER A 55 0.75 -2.08 -8.19
N ASP A 56 0.42 -2.25 -9.47
CA ASP A 56 0.77 -1.25 -10.49
C ASP A 56 0.04 0.07 -10.26
N VAL A 57 -1.13 0.05 -9.62
CA VAL A 57 -1.84 1.29 -9.23
C VAL A 57 -1.07 2.14 -8.22
N ILE A 58 -0.06 1.58 -7.53
CA ILE A 58 0.79 2.31 -6.57
C ILE A 58 2.05 2.83 -7.24
N PHE A 59 2.66 2.06 -8.14
CA PHE A 59 4.00 2.37 -8.69
C PHE A 59 3.99 2.84 -10.14
N TYR A 60 2.89 2.62 -10.85
CA TYR A 60 2.73 2.91 -12.26
C TYR A 60 1.33 3.52 -12.52
N PRO A 61 1.00 4.67 -11.89
CA PRO A 61 -0.27 5.35 -12.13
C PRO A 61 -0.44 5.68 -13.62
N GLU A 62 -1.69 5.70 -14.09
CA GLU A 62 -1.98 6.02 -15.48
C GLU A 62 -1.60 7.47 -15.81
N GLU A 63 -1.31 7.74 -17.08
CA GLU A 63 -0.96 9.08 -17.53
C GLU A 63 -2.07 10.09 -17.18
N GLY A 64 -1.73 11.11 -16.38
CA GLY A 64 -2.66 12.14 -15.93
C GLY A 64 -3.35 11.85 -14.59
N GLN A 65 -3.09 10.71 -13.94
CA GLN A 65 -3.47 10.48 -12.55
C GLN A 65 -2.46 11.09 -11.59
N GLU A 66 -2.94 11.53 -10.41
CA GLU A 66 -2.07 12.00 -9.34
C GLU A 66 -1.35 10.81 -8.69
N ASP A 67 -0.04 10.94 -8.48
CA ASP A 67 0.80 9.93 -7.83
C ASP A 67 0.85 10.16 -6.32
N SER A 68 -0.32 10.04 -5.68
CA SER A 68 -0.46 10.16 -4.22
C SER A 68 -1.68 9.39 -3.71
N PRO A 69 -1.65 8.90 -2.45
CA PRO A 69 -2.85 8.49 -1.73
C PRO A 69 -3.86 9.63 -1.58
#